data_AF-A0A1Y3U5Q1-F1
#
_entry.id   AF-A0A1Y3U5Q1-F1
#
_cell.length_a   1.000
_cell.length_b   1.000
_cell.length_c   1.000
_cell.angle_alpha   90.00
_cell.angle_beta   90.00
_cell.angle_gamma   90.00
#
_symmetry.space_group_name_H-M   'P 1'
#
loop_
_entity.id
_entity.type
_entity.pdbx_description
1 polymer ?
#
loop_
_entity_poly.entity_id
_entity_poly.type
_entity_poly.pdbx_seq_one_letter_code
_entity_poly.pdbx_strand_id
1 'polypeptide(L)'
;MGLTRFKSLFKQATGSSWAAFLTARRMREARTLLLGGRGVAEAAREVGYRSPTSFSAAFAKAFGMSPSQFKDRSAMAVVNVASETNRQALPKVGRHGDRRHIR
;
A
#
# COMPACT_ATOMS: atom_id res chain seq x y z
N MET A 1 23.03 -11.35 27.27
CA MET A 1 21.68 -11.88 27.54
C MET A 1 21.41 -13.07 26.61
N GLY A 2 20.82 -14.16 27.12
CA GLY A 2 20.47 -15.33 26.30
C GLY A 2 19.22 -15.12 25.43
N LEU A 3 19.18 -15.81 24.28
CA LEU A 3 18.13 -15.69 23.25
C LEU A 3 16.71 -15.92 23.79
N THR A 4 16.56 -16.84 24.75
CA THR A 4 15.29 -17.16 25.41
C THR A 4 14.78 -16.00 26.27
N ARG A 5 15.68 -15.35 27.02
CA ARG A 5 15.32 -14.21 27.89
C ARG A 5 14.91 -13.00 27.06
N PHE A 6 15.61 -12.74 25.95
CA PHE A 6 15.25 -11.69 24.99
C PHE A 6 13.85 -11.91 24.39
N LYS A 7 13.54 -13.11 23.90
CA LYS A 7 12.21 -13.41 23.32
C LYS A 7 11.08 -13.20 24.32
N SER A 8 11.27 -13.62 25.57
CA SER A 8 10.27 -13.46 26.63
C SER A 8 10.08 -12.01 27.04
N LEU A 9 11.17 -11.26 27.26
CA LEU A 9 11.12 -9.82 27.56
C LEU A 9 10.49 -9.03 26.42
N PHE A 10 10.84 -9.34 25.17
CA PHE A 10 10.27 -8.68 23.99
C PHE A 10 8.76 -8.89 23.92
N LYS A 11 8.30 -10.13 24.12
CA LYS A 11 6.86 -10.45 24.14
C LYS A 11 6.14 -9.75 25.29
N GLN A 12 6.75 -9.67 26.47
CA GLN A 12 6.18 -8.93 27.61
C GLN A 12 6.07 -7.44 27.31
N ALA A 13 7.06 -6.85 26.65
CA ALA A 13 7.08 -5.41 26.35
C ALA A 13 6.17 -5.00 25.18
N THR A 14 6.04 -5.84 24.14
CA THR A 14 5.30 -5.48 22.90
C THR A 14 3.99 -6.26 22.70
N GLY A 15 3.67 -7.22 23.58
CA GLY A 15 2.52 -8.11 23.45
C GLY A 15 2.63 -9.14 22.31
N SER A 16 3.64 -9.02 21.45
CA SER A 16 3.85 -9.88 20.27
C SER A 16 5.22 -10.53 20.30
N SER A 17 5.34 -11.72 19.70
CA SER A 17 6.67 -12.33 19.55
C SER A 17 7.54 -11.49 18.61
N TRP A 18 8.86 -11.50 18.83
CA TRP A 18 9.82 -10.84 17.93
C TRP A 18 9.60 -11.23 16.46
N ALA A 19 9.37 -12.52 16.20
CA ALA A 19 9.13 -13.02 14.85
C ALA A 19 7.84 -12.45 14.23
N ALA A 20 6.76 -12.36 15.01
CA ALA A 20 5.51 -11.76 14.55
C ALA A 20 5.67 -10.26 14.27
N PHE A 21 6.36 -9.54 15.16
CA PHE A 21 6.64 -8.12 14.99
C PHE A 21 7.48 -7.85 13.73
N LEU A 22 8.56 -8.61 13.54
CA LEU A 22 9.40 -8.51 12.35
C LEU A 22 8.61 -8.82 11.08
N THR A 23 7.77 -9.87 11.11
CA THR A 23 6.90 -10.22 9.99
C THR A 23 5.94 -9.07 9.67
N ALA A 24 5.27 -8.48 10.65
CA ALA A 24 4.37 -7.35 10.45
C ALA A 24 5.09 -6.12 9.87
N ARG A 25 6.32 -5.84 10.31
CA ARG A 25 7.14 -4.76 9.74
C ARG A 25 7.48 -5.04 8.26
N ARG A 26 7.96 -6.24 7.95
CA ARG A 26 8.28 -6.67 6.57
C ARG A 26 7.05 -6.61 5.65
N MET A 27 5.89 -7.04 6.13
CA MET A 27 4.65 -7.02 5.35
C MET A 27 4.17 -5.60 5.04
N ARG A 28 4.33 -4.65 5.97
CA ARG A 28 4.03 -3.22 5.71
C ARG A 28 4.94 -2.64 4.63
N GLU A 29 6.23 -2.94 4.69
CA GLU A 29 7.20 -2.50 3.69
C GLU A 29 6.92 -3.12 2.32
N ALA A 30 6.61 -4.42 2.28
CA ALA A 30 6.23 -5.11 1.06
C ALA A 30 4.99 -4.48 0.40
N ARG A 31 3.99 -4.09 1.20
CA ARG A 31 2.82 -3.36 0.70
C ARG A 31 3.21 -2.07 0.01
N THR A 32 4.10 -1.27 0.61
CA THR A 32 4.57 -0.03 0.00
C THR A 32 5.28 -0.28 -1.33
N LEU A 33 6.13 -1.31 -1.40
CA LEU A 33 6.82 -1.69 -2.63
C LEU A 33 5.85 -2.13 -3.74
N LEU A 34 4.84 -2.94 -3.39
CA LEU A 34 3.82 -3.39 -4.35
C LEU A 34 2.96 -2.23 -4.87
N LEU A 35 2.58 -1.29 -4.00
CA LEU A 35 1.88 -0.07 -4.40
C LEU A 35 2.75 0.84 -5.28
N GLY A 36 4.07 0.82 -5.09
CA GLY A 36 5.05 1.47 -5.97
C GLY A 36 5.26 0.76 -7.31
N GLY A 37 4.47 -0.26 -7.65
CA GLY A 37 4.51 -0.95 -8.94
C GLY A 37 5.53 -2.10 -9.03
N ARG A 38 6.31 -2.37 -7.98
CA ARG A 38 7.34 -3.41 -7.98
C ARG A 38 6.75 -4.80 -8.20
N GLY A 39 7.58 -5.71 -8.72
CA GLY A 39 7.20 -7.11 -8.90
C GLY A 39 7.05 -7.84 -7.57
N VAL A 40 6.16 -8.85 -7.50
CA VAL A 40 5.96 -9.66 -6.28
C VAL A 40 7.27 -10.34 -5.85
N ALA A 41 8.03 -10.91 -6.79
CA ALA A 41 9.30 -11.55 -6.52
C ALA A 41 10.39 -10.55 -6.08
N GLU A 42 10.35 -9.31 -6.57
CA GLU A 42 11.28 -8.27 -6.14
C GLU A 42 10.97 -7.79 -4.72
N ALA A 43 9.71 -7.48 -4.44
CA ALA A 43 9.26 -7.09 -3.12
C ALA A 43 9.59 -8.18 -2.07
N ALA A 44 9.43 -9.45 -2.42
CA ALA A 44 9.81 -10.56 -1.56
C ALA A 44 11.30 -10.56 -1.22
N ARG A 45 12.17 -10.36 -2.21
CA ARG A 45 13.64 -10.29 -2.00
C ARG A 45 14.02 -9.10 -1.14
N GLU A 46 13.43 -7.94 -1.40
CA GLU A 46 13.74 -6.68 -0.74
C GLU A 46 13.37 -6.70 0.75
N VAL A 47 12.24 -7.33 1.11
CA VAL A 47 11.83 -7.51 2.52
C VAL A 47 12.47 -8.73 3.19
N GLY A 48 13.45 -9.37 2.53
CA GLY A 48 14.30 -10.42 3.11
C GLY A 48 13.70 -11.82 3.12
N TYR A 49 12.83 -12.15 2.16
CA TYR A 49 12.37 -13.53 1.90
C TYR A 49 13.19 -14.16 0.77
N ARG A 50 13.67 -15.38 1.01
CA ARG A 50 14.35 -16.18 -0.04
C ARG A 50 13.39 -16.81 -1.04
N SER A 51 12.19 -17.18 -0.57
CA SER A 51 11.17 -17.84 -1.40
C SER A 51 9.93 -16.96 -1.56
N PRO A 52 9.51 -16.67 -2.81
CA PRO A 52 8.25 -15.99 -3.11
C PRO A 52 7.03 -16.71 -2.53
N THR A 53 7.05 -18.04 -2.41
CA THR A 53 5.94 -18.83 -1.85
C THR A 53 5.76 -18.55 -0.35
N SER A 54 6.84 -18.55 0.41
CA SER A 54 6.82 -18.22 1.85
C SER A 54 6.40 -16.78 2.08
N PHE A 55 6.85 -15.86 1.22
CA PHE A 55 6.40 -14.47 1.23
C PHE A 55 4.89 -14.38 0.97
N SER A 56 4.39 -15.05 -0.06
CA SER A 56 2.97 -15.00 -0.45
C SER A 56 2.06 -15.53 0.66
N ALA A 57 2.45 -16.62 1.33
CA ALA A 57 1.72 -17.15 2.48
C ALA A 57 1.70 -16.16 3.67
N ALA A 58 2.83 -15.53 3.98
CA ALA A 58 2.92 -14.53 5.05
C ALA A 58 2.12 -13.26 4.72
N PHE A 59 2.13 -12.83 3.46
CA PHE A 59 1.39 -11.67 2.97
C PHE A 59 -0.11 -11.92 3.00
N ALA A 60 -0.56 -13.08 2.53
CA ALA A 60 -1.96 -13.48 2.59
C ALA A 60 -2.46 -13.56 4.04
N LYS A 61 -1.64 -14.05 4.97
CA LYS A 61 -1.97 -14.05 6.40
C LYS A 61 -2.09 -12.64 6.99
N ALA A 62 -1.33 -11.68 6.48
CA ALA A 62 -1.32 -10.30 6.98
C ALA A 62 -2.43 -9.42 6.37
N PHE A 63 -2.77 -9.61 5.10
CA PHE A 63 -3.67 -8.73 4.33
C PHE A 63 -4.92 -9.42 3.79
N GLY A 64 -5.07 -10.74 4.01
CA GLY A 64 -6.24 -11.51 3.59
C GLY A 64 -6.29 -11.85 2.09
N MET A 65 -5.28 -11.47 1.31
CA MET A 65 -5.22 -11.74 -0.14
C MET A 65 -3.78 -11.93 -0.61
N SER A 66 -3.59 -12.55 -1.78
CA SER A 66 -2.25 -12.78 -2.32
C SER A 66 -1.58 -11.47 -2.77
N PRO A 67 -0.24 -11.38 -2.80
CA PRO A 67 0.47 -10.20 -3.30
C PRO A 67 0.09 -9.82 -4.73
N SER A 68 -0.14 -10.82 -5.60
CA SER A 68 -0.56 -10.60 -6.99
C SER A 68 -1.95 -9.98 -7.06
N GLN A 69 -2.93 -10.57 -6.33
CA GLN A 69 -4.28 -10.01 -6.23
C GLN A 69 -4.28 -8.59 -5.67
N PHE A 70 -3.45 -8.34 -4.66
CA PHE A 70 -3.30 -7.00 -4.08
C PHE A 70 -2.80 -6.00 -5.14
N LYS A 71 -1.78 -6.39 -5.92
CA LYS A 71 -1.22 -5.56 -7.00
C LYS A 71 -2.25 -5.29 -8.10
N ASP A 72 -2.94 -6.32 -8.56
CA ASP A 72 -3.97 -6.22 -9.61
C ASP A 72 -5.11 -5.31 -9.14
N ARG A 73 -5.56 -5.47 -7.89
CA ARG A 73 -6.60 -4.62 -7.30
C ARG A 73 -6.14 -3.17 -7.13
N SER A 74 -4.90 -2.94 -6.72
CA SER A 74 -4.36 -1.57 -6.64
C SER A 74 -4.22 -0.94 -8.02
N ALA A 75 -3.86 -1.72 -9.05
CA ALA A 75 -3.83 -1.26 -10.42
C ALA A 75 -5.24 -0.92 -10.95
N MET A 76 -6.25 -1.73 -10.61
CA MET A 76 -7.64 -1.42 -10.96
C MET A 76 -8.20 -0.20 -10.20
N ALA A 77 -7.84 -0.04 -8.92
CA ALA A 77 -8.28 1.09 -8.10
C ALA A 77 -7.74 2.43 -8.62
N VAL A 78 -6.49 2.50 -9.11
CA VAL A 78 -5.96 3.74 -9.71
C VAL A 78 -6.61 4.08 -11.06
N VAL A 79 -7.03 3.08 -11.83
CA VAL A 79 -7.75 3.31 -13.11
C VAL A 79 -9.14 3.90 -12.88
N ASN A 80 -9.84 3.47 -11.83
CA ASN A 80 -11.17 3.98 -11.53
C ASN A 80 -11.17 5.41 -10.96
N VAL A 81 -10.14 5.80 -10.19
CA VAL A 81 -10.04 7.17 -9.66
C VAL A 81 -9.67 8.17 -10.77
N ALA A 82 -8.82 7.77 -11.73
CA ALA A 82 -8.39 8.65 -12.82
C ALA A 82 -9.51 8.96 -13.84
N SER A 83 -10.57 8.14 -13.92
CA SER A 83 -11.68 8.35 -14.85
C SER A 83 -12.77 9.29 -14.33
N GLU A 84 -12.79 9.61 -13.03
CA GLU A 84 -13.74 10.54 -12.40
C GLU A 84 -13.21 11.98 -12.33
N THR A 85 -11.89 12.18 -12.25
CA THR A 85 -11.28 13.52 -12.11
C THR A 85 -11.22 14.33 -13.40
N ASN A 86 -11.53 13.73 -14.56
CA ASN A 86 -11.44 14.39 -15.87
C ASN A 86 -12.81 14.83 -16.46
N ARG A 87 -13.84 15.03 -15.63
CA ARG A 87 -15.13 15.63 -16.06
C ARG A 87 -15.49 16.96 -15.40
N GLN A 88 -14.82 17.38 -14.33
CA GLN A 88 -15.27 18.51 -13.51
C GLN A 88 -14.30 19.70 -13.48
N ALA A 89 -13.73 20.08 -14.63
CA ALA A 89 -12.95 21.32 -14.74
C ALA A 89 -13.26 22.07 -16.05
N LEU A 90 -14.42 22.73 -16.08
CA LEU A 90 -14.53 24.07 -16.66
C LEU A 90 -15.77 24.76 -16.08
N PRO A 91 -15.66 25.61 -15.06
CA PRO A 91 -16.69 26.61 -14.83
C PRO A 91 -16.61 27.59 -16.02
N LYS A 92 -17.57 27.50 -16.95
CA LYS A 92 -17.84 28.55 -17.93
C LYS A 92 -18.38 29.77 -17.16
N VAL A 93 -17.50 30.53 -16.51
CA VAL A 93 -17.85 31.86 -15.97
C VAL A 93 -17.65 32.86 -17.10
N GLY A 94 -18.78 33.34 -17.61
CA GLY A 94 -18.85 34.39 -18.61
C GLY A 94 -20.31 34.70 -18.96
N ARG A 95 -21.18 34.82 -17.95
CA ARG A 95 -22.51 35.42 -18.15
C ARG A 95 -22.31 36.91 -18.38
N HIS A 96 -22.60 37.32 -19.62
CA HIS A 96 -23.52 38.39 -19.98
C HIS A 96 -23.83 39.49 -18.94
N GLY A 97 -23.63 40.74 -19.37
CA GLY A 97 -24.06 41.98 -18.71
C GLY A 97 -22.85 42.91 -18.53
N ASP A 98 -22.82 44.16 -18.97
CA ASP A 98 -23.92 45.10 -19.13
C ASP A 98 -23.47 46.24 -20.05
N ARG A 99 -24.47 46.79 -20.74
CA ARG A 99 -24.39 48.03 -21.51
C ARG A 99 -23.95 49.16 -20.59
N ARG A 100 -23.10 50.05 -21.09
CA ARG A 100 -23.35 51.50 -21.08
C ARG A 100 -22.19 52.29 -21.72
N HIS A 101 -22.58 53.39 -22.34
CA HIS A 101 -21.80 54.51 -22.90
C HIS A 101 -21.27 54.35 -24.32
N ILE A 102 -22.00 54.95 -25.28
CA ILE A 102 -21.48 56.11 -26.02
C ILE A 102 -22.63 56.91 -26.67
N ARG A 103 -22.71 58.17 -26.23
CA ARG A 103 -23.40 59.37 -26.77
C ARG A 103 -24.92 59.38 -26.95
#